data_AF-R7TUQ1-F1
#
_entry.id   AF-R7TUQ1-F1
#
_cell.length_a   1.000
_cell.length_b   1.000
_cell.length_c   1.000
_cell.angle_alpha   90.00
_cell.angle_beta   90.00
_cell.angle_gamma   90.00
#
_symmetry.space_group_name_H-M   'P 1'
#
loop_
_entity.id
_entity.type
_entity.pdbx_description
1 polymer ?
#
loop_
_entity_poly.entity_id
_entity_poly.type
_entity_poly.pdbx_seq_one_letter_code
_entity_poly.pdbx_strand_id
1 'polypeptide(L)'
;MTSLTDLLMESPLDQNLQKIWLNGVLPLVVDRESSVQEKCQDFLEDLLFSKVVAISKMNSEGHRLAWDLLNILASDEHSQLRSYLQKVSLTLGKKGVFKISLFRAIQTHCNTDNNRGAWMLLAILAPYAPKMDAIFVCDYWKDKVTKIEESEYATVERVLQVLAYFAKNLPEDDVSYLIDDLKTRLMDFVLPPQVTAAIITTLSKLCEAYSTQDEVSTQRNTQLWFHGLLQQCDSYLSNVILSDDKGVPEEGRLISYLFTLGEIAQLCPDKIPKRVYMLVQSLVASPAISSP
;
A
#
# COMPACT_ATOMS: atom_id res chain seq x y z
N MET A 1 9.04 6.31 28.94
CA MET A 1 8.19 6.97 27.93
C MET A 1 8.19 8.48 28.11
N THR A 2 7.76 9.02 29.25
CA THR A 2 7.71 10.48 29.53
C THR A 2 9.07 11.16 29.33
N SER A 3 10.12 10.76 30.04
CA SER A 3 11.44 11.39 29.92
C SER A 3 12.04 11.31 28.51
N LEU A 4 11.77 10.22 27.77
CA LEU A 4 12.22 10.08 26.38
C LEU A 4 11.45 11.02 25.45
N THR A 5 10.18 11.27 25.77
CA THR A 5 9.35 12.25 25.05
C THR A 5 9.79 13.67 25.37
N ASP A 6 10.05 13.97 26.63
CA ASP A 6 10.57 15.29 27.05
C ASP A 6 11.91 15.58 26.34
N LEU A 7 12.82 14.60 26.30
CA LEU A 7 14.08 14.72 25.57
C LEU A 7 13.86 14.99 24.08
N LEU A 8 12.93 14.27 23.43
CA LEU A 8 12.57 14.50 22.03
C LEU A 8 12.05 15.92 21.81
N MET A 9 11.26 16.45 22.75
CA MET A 9 10.71 17.80 22.65
C MET A 9 11.76 18.90 22.83
N GLU A 10 12.82 18.65 23.60
CA GLU A 10 13.96 19.56 23.73
C GLU A 10 14.86 19.56 22.49
N SER A 11 14.93 18.44 21.76
CA SER A 11 15.74 18.29 20.54
C SER A 11 14.93 17.69 19.38
N PRO A 12 13.91 18.39 18.86
CA PRO A 12 12.94 17.83 17.91
C PRO A 12 13.53 17.51 16.53
N LEU A 13 14.67 18.08 16.18
CA LEU A 13 15.33 17.88 14.88
C LEU A 13 16.40 16.78 14.90
N ASP A 14 16.67 16.16 16.07
CA ASP A 14 17.64 15.07 16.18
C ASP A 14 17.03 13.76 15.64
N GLN A 15 17.48 13.34 14.46
CA GLN A 15 17.00 12.12 13.80
C GLN A 15 17.29 10.84 14.60
N ASN A 16 18.38 10.78 15.36
CA ASN A 16 18.67 9.60 16.18
C ASN A 16 17.67 9.53 17.32
N LEU A 17 17.37 10.66 17.94
CA LEU A 17 16.39 10.73 19.02
C LEU A 17 14.97 10.43 18.53
N GLN A 18 14.59 10.92 17.35
CA GLN A 18 13.33 10.56 16.68
C GLN A 18 13.21 9.04 16.49
N LYS A 19 14.27 8.39 15.97
CA LYS A 19 14.31 6.92 15.80
C LYS A 19 14.25 6.19 17.14
N ILE A 20 15.01 6.63 18.15
CA ILE A 20 14.99 6.02 19.48
C ILE A 20 13.60 6.15 20.10
N TRP A 21 12.96 7.31 19.96
CA TRP A 21 11.61 7.54 20.45
C TRP A 21 10.60 6.62 19.78
N LEU A 22 10.62 6.50 18.45
CA LEU A 22 9.72 5.59 17.72
C LEU A 22 9.90 4.14 18.16
N ASN A 23 11.13 3.67 18.29
CA ASN A 23 11.42 2.30 18.73
C ASN A 23 11.10 2.05 20.21
N GLY A 24 11.24 3.07 21.07
CA GLY A 24 11.02 2.94 22.51
C GLY A 24 9.59 3.19 22.96
N VAL A 25 8.84 4.04 22.25
CA VAL A 25 7.48 4.46 22.64
C VAL A 25 6.40 3.74 21.85
N LEU A 26 6.54 3.62 20.53
CA LEU A 26 5.46 3.09 19.69
C LEU A 26 5.07 1.63 20.03
N PRO A 27 6.00 0.71 20.40
CA PRO A 27 5.61 -0.63 20.83
C PRO A 27 4.78 -0.67 22.12
N LEU A 28 4.79 0.39 22.93
CA LEU A 28 4.05 0.45 24.20
C LEU A 28 2.52 0.54 24.00
N VAL A 29 2.07 0.72 22.75
CA VAL A 29 0.67 0.56 22.32
C VAL A 29 0.13 -0.84 22.64
N VAL A 30 1.00 -1.84 22.72
CA VAL A 30 0.62 -3.23 22.99
C VAL A 30 1.10 -3.71 24.35
N ASP A 31 1.42 -2.77 25.26
CA ASP A 31 1.86 -3.09 26.61
C ASP A 31 0.81 -3.91 27.38
N ARG A 32 1.22 -4.65 28.41
CA ARG A 32 0.28 -5.42 29.24
C ARG A 32 -0.55 -4.51 30.14
N GLU A 33 -0.03 -3.35 30.49
CA GLU A 33 -0.70 -2.37 31.35
C GLU A 33 -1.52 -1.37 30.52
N SER A 34 -2.84 -1.29 30.77
CA SER A 34 -3.72 -0.38 30.04
C SER A 34 -3.36 1.09 30.24
N SER A 35 -2.90 1.47 31.44
CA SER A 35 -2.43 2.83 31.75
C SER A 35 -1.24 3.24 30.89
N VAL A 36 -0.33 2.30 30.57
CA VAL A 36 0.80 2.53 29.67
C VAL A 36 0.33 2.69 28.23
N GLN A 37 -0.62 1.85 27.79
CA GLN A 37 -1.21 1.97 26.46
C GLN A 37 -1.91 3.33 26.27
N GLU A 38 -2.73 3.73 27.24
CA GLU A 38 -3.45 5.01 27.24
C GLU A 38 -2.46 6.17 27.16
N LYS A 39 -1.41 6.15 28.00
CA LYS A 39 -0.40 7.21 27.99
C LYS A 39 0.39 7.27 26.68
N CYS A 40 0.68 6.12 26.08
CA CYS A 40 1.30 6.05 24.76
C CYS A 40 0.39 6.65 23.68
N GLN A 41 -0.91 6.32 23.74
CA GLN A 41 -1.92 6.85 22.84
C GLN A 41 -2.00 8.38 22.91
N ASP A 42 -1.99 8.94 24.13
CA ASP A 42 -1.99 10.39 24.34
C ASP A 42 -0.79 11.06 23.67
N PHE A 43 0.42 10.52 23.84
CA PHE A 43 1.61 11.07 23.19
C PHE A 43 1.55 11.01 21.67
N LEU A 44 0.99 9.92 21.09
CA LEU A 44 0.84 9.80 19.65
C LEU A 44 -0.22 10.75 19.09
N GLU A 45 -1.32 10.93 19.81
CA GLU A 45 -2.33 11.93 19.50
C GLU A 45 -1.73 13.33 19.52
N ASP A 46 -0.99 13.67 20.59
CA ASP A 46 -0.42 14.99 20.78
C ASP A 46 0.73 15.30 19.83
N LEU A 47 1.63 14.36 19.54
CA LEU A 47 2.85 14.60 18.77
C LEU A 47 2.72 14.32 17.28
N LEU A 48 1.91 13.32 16.89
CA LEU A 48 1.71 12.99 15.48
C LEU A 48 0.42 13.62 14.97
N PHE A 49 -0.73 13.18 15.47
CA PHE A 49 -2.01 13.49 14.83
C PHE A 49 -2.43 14.96 15.01
N SER A 50 -2.25 15.53 16.20
CA SER A 50 -2.65 16.92 16.49
C SER A 50 -1.74 17.96 15.82
N LYS A 51 -0.50 17.58 15.47
CA LYS A 51 0.51 18.46 14.85
C LYS A 51 0.50 18.42 13.33
N VAL A 52 -0.27 17.52 12.72
CA VAL A 52 -0.51 17.52 11.28
C VAL A 52 -1.43 18.68 10.91
N VAL A 53 -0.82 19.73 10.37
CA VAL A 53 -1.51 20.91 9.82
C VAL A 53 -1.24 21.02 8.32
N ALA A 54 -2.06 21.83 7.62
CA ALA A 54 -1.83 22.10 6.20
C ALA A 54 -0.42 22.64 5.94
N ILE A 55 0.19 22.31 4.80
CA ILE A 55 1.59 22.67 4.51
C ILE A 55 1.87 24.17 4.64
N SER A 56 0.94 25.01 4.19
CA SER A 56 1.04 26.48 4.29
C SER A 56 1.03 27.01 5.74
N LYS A 57 0.65 26.17 6.71
CA LYS A 57 0.61 26.48 8.15
C LYS A 57 1.75 25.81 8.92
N MET A 58 2.65 25.09 8.25
CA MET A 58 3.77 24.40 8.88
C MET A 58 4.87 25.39 9.29
N ASN A 59 4.71 25.99 10.48
CA ASN A 59 5.57 27.06 10.99
C ASN A 59 6.30 26.76 12.30
N SER A 60 6.07 25.60 12.92
CA SER A 60 6.69 25.21 14.20
C SER A 60 7.55 23.95 14.06
N GLU A 61 8.53 23.80 14.94
CA GLU A 61 9.34 22.57 15.03
C GLU A 61 8.49 21.36 15.39
N GLY A 62 7.42 21.52 16.18
CA GLY A 62 6.48 20.44 16.47
C GLY A 62 5.75 19.94 15.22
N HIS A 63 5.40 20.82 14.28
CA HIS A 63 4.82 20.39 13.00
C HIS A 63 5.84 19.63 12.14
N ARG A 64 7.10 20.08 12.13
CA ARG A 64 8.19 19.40 11.40
C ARG A 64 8.48 18.03 12.00
N LEU A 65 8.62 17.95 13.32
CA LEU A 65 8.84 16.72 14.06
C LEU A 65 7.77 15.67 13.73
N ALA A 66 6.50 16.05 13.70
CA ALA A 66 5.41 15.13 13.36
C ALA A 66 5.63 14.48 11.98
N TRP A 67 6.01 15.28 10.98
CA TRP A 67 6.29 14.80 9.63
C TRP A 67 7.59 14.02 9.53
N ASP A 68 8.65 14.41 10.24
CA ASP A 68 9.90 13.66 10.31
C ASP A 68 9.65 12.25 10.86
N LEU A 69 8.88 12.13 11.95
CA LEU A 69 8.48 10.84 12.52
C LEU A 69 7.66 10.01 11.52
N LEU A 70 6.69 10.62 10.83
CA LEU A 70 5.88 9.95 9.80
C LEU A 70 6.71 9.49 8.60
N ASN A 71 7.69 10.28 8.17
CA ASN A 71 8.60 9.95 7.07
C ASN A 71 9.57 8.83 7.46
N ILE A 72 10.04 8.80 8.71
CA ILE A 72 10.80 7.66 9.25
C ILE A 72 9.90 6.41 9.22
N LEU A 73 8.67 6.48 9.71
CA LEU A 73 7.74 5.33 9.68
C LEU A 73 7.39 4.86 8.26
N ALA A 74 7.42 5.77 7.28
CA ALA A 74 7.16 5.45 5.88
C ALA A 74 8.34 4.76 5.18
N SER A 75 9.54 4.71 5.78
CA SER A 75 10.68 3.99 5.22
C SER A 75 10.55 2.47 5.38
N ASP A 76 11.20 1.70 4.52
CA ASP A 76 11.09 0.23 4.54
C ASP A 76 11.66 -0.41 5.82
N GLU A 77 12.65 0.23 6.44
CA GLU A 77 13.33 -0.22 7.67
C GLU A 77 12.40 -0.34 8.89
N HIS A 78 11.25 0.34 8.86
CA HIS A 78 10.36 0.49 10.01
C HIS A 78 8.98 -0.15 9.82
N SER A 79 8.90 -1.20 9.01
CA SER A 79 7.65 -1.94 8.71
C SER A 79 6.91 -2.43 9.96
N GLN A 80 7.63 -2.98 10.95
CA GLN A 80 7.03 -3.43 12.21
C GLN A 80 6.42 -2.26 13.00
N LEU A 81 7.07 -1.10 13.00
CA LEU A 81 6.57 0.09 13.71
C LEU A 81 5.25 0.59 13.11
N ARG A 82 5.07 0.48 11.79
CA ARG A 82 3.78 0.80 11.14
C ARG A 82 2.61 -0.02 11.67
N SER A 83 2.83 -1.29 12.06
CA SER A 83 1.76 -2.13 12.63
C SER A 83 1.24 -1.58 13.97
N TYR A 84 2.11 -0.99 14.78
CA TYR A 84 1.72 -0.32 16.02
C TYR A 84 0.97 0.98 15.74
N LEU A 85 1.42 1.79 14.77
CA LEU A 85 0.68 2.98 14.34
C LEU A 85 -0.72 2.63 13.81
N GLN A 86 -0.85 1.55 13.05
CA GLN A 86 -2.15 1.03 12.58
C GLN A 86 -3.05 0.64 13.77
N LYS A 87 -2.49 -0.02 14.79
CA LYS A 87 -3.25 -0.41 15.99
C LYS A 87 -3.74 0.79 16.80
N VAL A 88 -2.93 1.83 16.95
CA VAL A 88 -3.38 3.09 17.58
C VAL A 88 -4.45 3.77 16.75
N SER A 89 -4.25 3.81 15.43
CA SER A 89 -5.22 4.41 14.50
C SER A 89 -6.56 3.69 14.55
N LEU A 90 -6.59 2.37 14.74
CA LEU A 90 -7.81 1.60 14.98
C LEU A 90 -8.53 2.02 16.27
N THR A 91 -7.80 2.16 17.37
CA THR A 91 -8.37 2.58 18.66
C THR A 91 -8.91 4.01 18.59
N LEU A 92 -8.12 4.95 18.05
CA LEU A 92 -8.50 6.36 17.89
C LEU A 92 -9.64 6.55 16.87
N GLY A 93 -9.60 5.80 15.77
CA GLY A 93 -10.61 5.82 14.73
C GLY A 93 -11.98 5.37 15.25
N LYS A 94 -12.01 4.30 16.07
CA LYS A 94 -13.24 3.85 16.75
C LYS A 94 -13.79 4.88 17.75
N LYS A 95 -12.91 5.68 18.38
CA LYS A 95 -13.28 6.80 19.25
C LYS A 95 -13.76 8.04 18.46
N GLY A 96 -13.66 8.04 17.13
CA GLY A 96 -14.08 9.16 16.28
C GLY A 96 -13.16 10.39 16.38
N VAL A 97 -11.89 10.19 16.78
CA VAL A 97 -10.93 11.29 16.99
C VAL A 97 -10.56 11.99 15.68
N PHE A 98 -10.52 11.25 14.56
CA PHE A 98 -10.07 11.79 13.28
C PHE A 98 -11.15 12.62 12.58
N LYS A 99 -10.89 13.92 12.44
CA LYS A 99 -11.75 14.90 11.77
C LYS A 99 -11.36 15.05 10.31
N ILE A 100 -12.31 15.46 9.46
CA ILE A 100 -12.05 15.75 8.03
C ILE A 100 -10.94 16.80 7.81
N SER A 101 -10.72 17.70 8.77
CA SER A 101 -9.63 18.68 8.72
C SER A 101 -8.24 18.03 8.73
N LEU A 102 -8.09 16.90 9.41
CA LEU A 102 -6.84 16.13 9.42
C LEU A 102 -6.56 15.58 8.01
N PHE A 103 -7.55 14.94 7.38
CA PHE A 103 -7.42 14.39 6.04
C PHE A 103 -7.08 15.48 5.01
N ARG A 104 -7.78 16.62 5.06
CA ARG A 104 -7.47 17.78 4.21
C ARG A 104 -6.06 18.30 4.45
N ALA A 105 -5.60 18.34 5.70
CA ALA A 105 -4.23 18.73 6.00
C ALA A 105 -3.23 17.74 5.38
N ILE A 106 -3.43 16.43 5.55
CA ILE A 106 -2.57 15.39 4.97
C ILE A 106 -2.52 15.52 3.44
N GLN A 107 -3.65 15.73 2.77
CA GLN A 107 -3.71 15.91 1.32
C GLN A 107 -2.83 17.07 0.82
N THR A 108 -2.66 18.16 1.60
CA THR A 108 -1.76 19.26 1.21
C THR A 108 -0.27 18.90 1.25
N HIS A 109 0.10 17.75 1.84
CA HIS A 109 1.47 17.24 1.89
C HIS A 109 1.73 16.13 0.87
N CYS A 110 0.70 15.66 0.17
CA CYS A 110 0.92 14.86 -1.02
C CYS A 110 1.61 15.72 -2.09
N ASN A 111 2.58 15.16 -2.79
CA ASN A 111 3.44 15.86 -3.75
C ASN A 111 4.36 16.94 -3.14
N THR A 112 4.78 16.77 -1.88
CA THR A 112 5.76 17.64 -1.21
C THR A 112 6.88 16.77 -0.62
N ASP A 113 7.82 17.36 0.13
CA ASP A 113 8.87 16.59 0.82
C ASP A 113 8.30 15.53 1.79
N ASN A 114 7.04 15.69 2.21
CA ASN A 114 6.33 14.78 3.10
C ASN A 114 5.49 13.72 2.37
N ASN A 115 5.65 13.57 1.04
CA ASN A 115 4.79 12.74 0.22
C ASN A 115 4.69 11.28 0.73
N ARG A 116 5.81 10.66 1.11
CA ARG A 116 5.85 9.28 1.61
C ARG A 116 5.07 9.12 2.91
N GLY A 117 5.33 9.99 3.90
CA GLY A 117 4.61 10.02 5.16
C GLY A 117 3.12 10.29 4.97
N ALA A 118 2.77 11.19 4.04
CA ALA A 118 1.38 11.57 3.76
C ALA A 118 0.58 10.39 3.20
N TRP A 119 1.10 9.71 2.18
CA TRP A 119 0.43 8.54 1.59
C TRP A 119 0.37 7.35 2.54
N MET A 120 1.43 7.11 3.33
CA MET A 120 1.38 6.11 4.39
C MET A 120 0.25 6.40 5.37
N LEU A 121 0.16 7.65 5.84
CA LEU A 121 -0.84 8.05 6.83
C LEU A 121 -2.26 7.98 6.25
N LEU A 122 -2.47 8.42 5.00
CA LEU A 122 -3.76 8.28 4.31
C LEU A 122 -4.18 6.82 4.19
N ALA A 123 -3.27 5.92 3.81
CA ALA A 123 -3.58 4.51 3.69
C ALA A 123 -3.97 3.87 5.03
N ILE A 124 -3.29 4.26 6.12
CA ILE A 124 -3.62 3.80 7.49
C ILE A 124 -4.97 4.35 7.96
N LEU A 125 -5.27 5.61 7.64
CA LEU A 125 -6.46 6.31 8.14
C LEU A 125 -7.69 6.21 7.23
N ALA A 126 -7.54 5.71 5.99
CA ALA A 126 -8.64 5.58 5.04
C ALA A 126 -9.90 4.89 5.62
N PRO A 127 -9.78 3.80 6.42
CA PRO A 127 -10.91 3.16 7.10
C PRO A 127 -11.77 4.08 7.98
N TYR A 128 -11.20 5.17 8.47
CA TYR A 128 -11.82 6.09 9.42
C TYR A 128 -12.12 7.45 8.79
N ALA A 129 -11.95 7.60 7.48
CA ALA A 129 -12.08 8.88 6.80
C ALA A 129 -13.54 9.16 6.41
N PRO A 130 -14.24 10.09 7.08
CA PRO A 130 -15.59 10.43 6.66
C PRO A 130 -15.52 11.28 5.40
N LYS A 131 -15.96 10.74 4.26
CA LYS A 131 -16.16 11.50 3.01
C LYS A 131 -14.88 12.20 2.52
N MET A 132 -13.76 11.48 2.50
CA MET A 132 -12.55 11.97 1.83
C MET A 132 -12.83 12.16 0.34
N ASP A 133 -12.23 13.20 -0.24
CA ASP A 133 -12.30 13.44 -1.67
C ASP A 133 -11.53 12.33 -2.41
N ALA A 134 -12.27 11.39 -2.99
CA ALA A 134 -11.71 10.27 -3.75
C ALA A 134 -11.13 10.74 -5.09
N ILE A 135 -11.67 11.84 -5.65
CA ILE A 135 -11.24 12.39 -6.95
C ILE A 135 -9.79 12.85 -6.85
N PHE A 136 -9.42 13.52 -5.75
CA PHE A 136 -8.04 13.91 -5.46
C PHE A 136 -7.03 12.75 -5.61
N VAL A 137 -7.39 11.55 -5.18
CA VAL A 137 -6.50 10.38 -5.25
C VAL A 137 -6.36 9.90 -6.70
N CYS A 138 -7.46 9.93 -7.45
CA CYS A 138 -7.47 9.61 -8.87
C CYS A 138 -6.66 10.63 -9.69
N ASP A 139 -6.80 11.92 -9.41
CA ASP A 139 -6.04 12.99 -10.06
C ASP A 139 -4.54 12.83 -9.78
N TYR A 140 -4.17 12.53 -8.53
CA TYR A 140 -2.78 12.23 -8.20
C TYR A 140 -2.24 11.04 -9.00
N TRP A 141 -3.02 9.96 -9.13
CA TRP A 141 -2.62 8.79 -9.94
C TRP A 141 -2.37 9.18 -11.39
N LYS A 142 -3.33 9.86 -12.02
CA LYS A 142 -3.27 10.30 -13.43
C LYS A 142 -2.08 11.22 -13.70
N ASP A 143 -1.87 12.21 -12.82
CA ASP A 143 -0.92 13.28 -13.07
C ASP A 143 0.51 12.93 -12.65
N LYS A 144 0.67 12.13 -11.59
CA LYS A 144 1.97 11.89 -10.95
C LYS A 144 2.49 10.49 -11.16
N VAL A 145 1.63 9.48 -11.25
CA VAL A 145 2.05 8.08 -11.45
C VAL A 145 2.09 7.74 -12.94
N THR A 146 2.88 8.52 -13.70
CA THR A 146 3.06 8.26 -15.14
C THR A 146 3.93 7.02 -15.37
N LYS A 147 5.02 6.90 -14.62
CA LYS A 147 5.89 5.73 -14.56
C LYS A 147 6.05 5.29 -13.11
N ILE A 148 6.17 3.99 -12.90
CA ILE A 148 6.38 3.41 -11.57
C ILE A 148 7.87 3.10 -11.45
N GLU A 149 8.59 3.92 -10.69
CA GLU A 149 10.02 3.75 -10.43
C GLU A 149 10.28 3.04 -9.10
N GLU A 150 11.43 2.37 -8.97
CA GLU A 150 11.80 1.61 -7.78
C GLU A 150 11.75 2.44 -6.49
N SER A 151 12.18 3.70 -6.57
CA SER A 151 12.18 4.60 -5.42
C SER A 151 10.78 5.01 -4.94
N GLU A 152 9.74 4.70 -5.71
CA GLU A 152 8.35 5.09 -5.49
C GLU A 152 7.43 3.91 -5.16
N TYR A 153 7.90 2.66 -5.25
CA TYR A 153 7.07 1.47 -5.06
C TYR A 153 6.21 1.51 -3.80
N ALA A 154 6.79 1.88 -2.65
CA ALA A 154 6.06 2.00 -1.39
C ALA A 154 4.97 3.08 -1.44
N THR A 155 5.23 4.22 -2.09
CA THR A 155 4.23 5.28 -2.26
C THR A 155 3.10 4.83 -3.17
N VAL A 156 3.44 4.21 -4.30
CA VAL A 156 2.48 3.68 -5.27
C VAL A 156 1.57 2.63 -4.63
N GLU A 157 2.11 1.71 -3.83
CA GLU A 157 1.32 0.75 -3.05
C GLU A 157 0.30 1.47 -2.15
N ARG A 158 0.71 2.53 -1.46
CA ARG A 158 -0.17 3.30 -0.57
C ARG A 158 -1.23 4.08 -1.33
N VAL A 159 -0.90 4.67 -2.47
CA VAL A 159 -1.89 5.33 -3.35
C VAL A 159 -2.94 4.33 -3.83
N LEU A 160 -2.49 3.16 -4.32
CA LEU A 160 -3.36 2.06 -4.75
C LEU A 160 -4.26 1.57 -3.61
N GLN A 161 -3.71 1.40 -2.41
CA GLN A 161 -4.47 1.01 -1.23
C GLN A 161 -5.58 2.02 -0.90
N VAL A 162 -5.29 3.33 -1.02
CA VAL A 162 -6.28 4.40 -0.82
C VAL A 162 -7.33 4.38 -1.94
N LEU A 163 -6.93 4.24 -3.21
CA LEU A 163 -7.86 4.09 -4.35
C LEU A 163 -8.80 2.90 -4.16
N ALA A 164 -8.26 1.74 -3.79
CA ALA A 164 -9.03 0.53 -3.55
C ALA A 164 -10.07 0.73 -2.43
N TYR A 165 -9.72 1.47 -1.38
CA TYR A 165 -10.63 1.77 -0.29
C TYR A 165 -11.79 2.68 -0.73
N PHE A 166 -11.49 3.70 -1.55
CA PHE A 166 -12.48 4.67 -2.02
C PHE A 166 -13.12 4.32 -3.37
N ALA A 167 -12.87 3.13 -3.92
CA ALA A 167 -13.31 2.71 -5.25
C ALA A 167 -14.81 2.95 -5.50
N LYS A 168 -15.67 2.68 -4.50
CA LYS A 168 -17.13 2.87 -4.59
C LYS A 168 -17.60 4.33 -4.60
N ASN A 169 -16.71 5.25 -4.25
CA ASN A 169 -16.99 6.69 -4.16
C ASN A 169 -16.41 7.46 -5.36
N LEU A 170 -15.75 6.78 -6.29
CA LEU A 170 -15.21 7.39 -7.50
C LEU A 170 -16.29 7.51 -8.59
N PRO A 171 -16.23 8.57 -9.42
CA PRO A 171 -17.02 8.66 -10.65
C PRO A 171 -16.77 7.47 -11.59
N GLU A 172 -17.78 7.07 -12.35
CA GLU A 172 -17.71 5.91 -13.25
C GLU A 172 -16.61 6.05 -14.31
N ASP A 173 -16.46 7.23 -14.91
CA ASP A 173 -15.41 7.53 -15.89
C ASP A 173 -14.01 7.33 -15.30
N ASP A 174 -13.81 7.72 -14.04
CA ASP A 174 -12.54 7.55 -13.33
C ASP A 174 -12.27 6.07 -13.02
N VAL A 175 -13.29 5.33 -12.62
CA VAL A 175 -13.17 3.88 -12.38
C VAL A 175 -12.83 3.15 -13.67
N SER A 176 -13.49 3.47 -14.79
CA SER A 176 -13.19 2.87 -16.10
C SER A 176 -11.76 3.15 -16.52
N TYR A 177 -11.32 4.42 -16.43
CA TYR A 177 -9.96 4.82 -16.75
C TYR A 177 -8.93 4.05 -15.91
N LEU A 178 -9.13 3.99 -14.59
CA LEU A 178 -8.21 3.29 -13.68
C LEU A 178 -8.16 1.80 -13.99
N ILE A 179 -9.30 1.17 -14.30
CA ILE A 179 -9.32 -0.24 -14.69
C ILE A 179 -8.45 -0.46 -15.93
N ASP A 180 -8.60 0.35 -16.97
CA ASP A 180 -7.87 0.16 -18.21
C ASP A 180 -6.36 0.47 -18.07
N ASP A 181 -6.00 1.53 -17.33
CA ASP A 181 -4.61 1.89 -17.04
C ASP A 181 -3.91 0.78 -16.23
N LEU A 182 -4.52 0.32 -15.14
CA LEU A 182 -3.96 -0.73 -14.29
C LEU A 182 -3.83 -2.07 -15.00
N LYS A 183 -4.80 -2.44 -15.85
CA LYS A 183 -4.71 -3.62 -16.71
C LYS A 183 -3.52 -3.52 -17.66
N THR A 184 -3.36 -2.36 -18.30
CA THR A 184 -2.26 -2.12 -19.25
C THR A 184 -0.90 -2.27 -18.56
N ARG A 185 -0.74 -1.70 -17.37
CA ARG A 185 0.53 -1.79 -16.61
C ARG A 185 0.89 -3.22 -16.19
N LEU A 186 -0.09 -4.09 -15.94
CA LEU A 186 0.16 -5.50 -15.62
C LEU A 186 0.59 -6.33 -16.83
N MET A 187 0.18 -5.94 -18.04
CA MET A 187 0.47 -6.69 -19.27
C MET A 187 1.95 -6.68 -19.66
N ASP A 188 2.74 -5.74 -19.12
CA ASP A 188 4.18 -5.68 -19.39
C ASP A 188 4.98 -6.68 -18.54
N PHE A 189 4.42 -7.20 -17.43
CA PHE A 189 5.07 -8.14 -16.51
C PHE A 189 6.46 -7.70 -16.01
N VAL A 190 6.66 -6.40 -15.82
CA VAL A 190 7.92 -5.80 -15.32
C VAL A 190 7.82 -5.26 -13.90
N LEU A 191 6.62 -5.28 -13.31
CA LEU A 191 6.37 -4.69 -11.99
C LEU A 191 6.85 -5.62 -10.87
N PRO A 192 7.42 -5.08 -9.79
CA PRO A 192 7.85 -5.87 -8.64
C PRO A 192 6.64 -6.54 -7.95
N PRO A 193 6.86 -7.63 -7.19
CA PRO A 193 5.81 -8.34 -6.47
C PRO A 193 4.85 -7.45 -5.67
N GLN A 194 5.38 -6.57 -4.82
CA GLN A 194 4.55 -5.70 -3.96
C GLN A 194 3.60 -4.79 -4.75
N VAL A 195 4.04 -4.21 -5.87
CA VAL A 195 3.21 -3.33 -6.70
C VAL A 195 2.19 -4.16 -7.48
N THR A 196 2.61 -5.32 -8.01
CA THR A 196 1.71 -6.26 -8.70
C THR A 196 0.53 -6.68 -7.81
N ALA A 197 0.79 -7.07 -6.56
CA ALA A 197 -0.27 -7.41 -5.59
C ALA A 197 -1.20 -6.22 -5.33
N ALA A 198 -0.64 -5.02 -5.16
CA ALA A 198 -1.41 -3.80 -4.92
C ALA A 198 -2.32 -3.45 -6.11
N ILE A 199 -1.80 -3.56 -7.35
CA ILE A 199 -2.60 -3.30 -8.56
C ILE A 199 -3.72 -4.33 -8.68
N ILE A 200 -3.43 -5.62 -8.52
CA ILE A 200 -4.43 -6.70 -8.64
C ILE A 200 -5.55 -6.52 -7.59
N THR A 201 -5.18 -6.21 -6.35
CA THR A 201 -6.14 -5.91 -5.27
C THR A 201 -7.01 -4.69 -5.61
N THR A 202 -6.40 -3.63 -6.12
CA THR A 202 -7.09 -2.38 -6.48
C THR A 202 -8.03 -2.60 -7.67
N LEU A 203 -7.58 -3.31 -8.70
CA LEU A 203 -8.40 -3.71 -9.85
C LEU A 203 -9.63 -4.50 -9.42
N SER A 204 -9.47 -5.46 -8.52
CA SER A 204 -10.61 -6.22 -7.99
C SER A 204 -11.64 -5.30 -7.32
N LYS A 205 -11.19 -4.33 -6.51
CA LYS A 205 -12.09 -3.39 -5.82
C LYS A 205 -12.76 -2.39 -6.77
N LEU A 206 -12.05 -1.92 -7.78
CA LEU A 206 -12.61 -1.06 -8.82
C LEU A 206 -13.65 -1.80 -9.67
N CYS A 207 -13.38 -3.05 -10.05
CA CYS A 207 -14.34 -3.86 -10.79
C CYS A 207 -15.60 -4.16 -9.96
N GLU A 208 -15.46 -4.41 -8.66
CA GLU A 208 -16.59 -4.56 -7.73
C GLU A 208 -17.45 -3.27 -7.65
N ALA A 209 -16.81 -2.10 -7.65
CA ALA A 209 -17.51 -0.81 -7.64
C ALA A 209 -18.26 -0.53 -8.96
N TYR A 210 -17.62 -0.83 -10.11
CA TYR A 210 -18.17 -0.61 -11.45
C TYR A 210 -19.38 -1.51 -11.76
N SER A 211 -19.42 -2.73 -11.19
CA SER A 211 -20.46 -3.73 -11.50
C SER A 211 -21.87 -3.35 -11.02
N THR A 212 -22.09 -2.24 -10.32
CA THR A 212 -23.38 -1.89 -9.69
C THR A 212 -24.51 -1.47 -10.65
N GLN A 213 -24.26 -1.32 -11.96
CA GLN A 213 -25.27 -0.90 -12.95
C GLN A 213 -25.66 -1.98 -13.98
N ASP A 214 -24.73 -2.88 -14.36
CA ASP A 214 -24.97 -4.04 -15.24
C ASP A 214 -24.06 -5.21 -14.79
N GLU A 215 -24.44 -5.82 -13.66
CA GLU A 215 -23.62 -6.77 -12.89
C GLU A 215 -23.10 -7.94 -13.73
N VAL A 216 -23.93 -8.46 -14.64
CA VAL A 216 -23.61 -9.70 -15.37
C VAL A 216 -22.55 -9.46 -16.45
N SER A 217 -22.61 -8.34 -17.18
CA SER A 217 -21.70 -8.04 -18.28
C SER A 217 -20.32 -7.61 -17.77
N THR A 218 -20.29 -6.76 -16.74
CA THR A 218 -19.06 -6.23 -16.15
C THR A 218 -18.28 -7.33 -15.44
N GLN A 219 -18.94 -8.12 -14.59
CA GLN A 219 -18.30 -9.21 -13.87
C GLN A 219 -17.75 -10.26 -14.85
N ARG A 220 -18.46 -10.53 -15.94
CA ARG A 220 -17.98 -11.41 -17.01
C ARG A 220 -16.75 -10.84 -17.71
N ASN A 221 -16.72 -9.55 -18.04
CA ASN A 221 -15.56 -8.91 -18.68
C ASN A 221 -14.32 -8.92 -17.79
N THR A 222 -14.48 -8.62 -16.50
CA THR A 222 -13.38 -8.71 -15.52
C THR A 222 -12.86 -10.14 -15.39
N GLN A 223 -13.75 -11.12 -15.33
CA GLN A 223 -13.37 -12.53 -15.27
C GLN A 223 -12.66 -13.00 -16.55
N LEU A 224 -13.12 -12.57 -17.72
CA LEU A 224 -12.48 -12.86 -19.00
C LEU A 224 -11.07 -12.26 -19.07
N TRP A 225 -10.89 -11.04 -18.55
CA TRP A 225 -9.58 -10.41 -18.51
C TRP A 225 -8.61 -11.13 -17.59
N PHE A 226 -9.01 -11.47 -16.35
CA PHE A 226 -8.18 -12.26 -15.45
C PHE A 226 -7.83 -13.64 -16.03
N HIS A 227 -8.76 -14.25 -16.76
CA HIS A 227 -8.49 -15.49 -17.48
C HIS A 227 -7.44 -15.32 -18.59
N GLY A 228 -7.54 -14.25 -19.38
CA GLY A 228 -6.54 -13.94 -20.42
C GLY A 228 -5.15 -13.65 -19.84
N LEU A 229 -5.08 -12.97 -18.70
CA LEU A 229 -3.82 -12.72 -17.98
C LEU A 229 -3.22 -14.04 -17.45
N LEU A 230 -4.05 -14.90 -16.85
CA LEU A 230 -3.64 -16.23 -16.41
C LEU A 230 -3.09 -17.09 -17.56
N GLN A 231 -3.74 -17.05 -18.73
CA GLN A 231 -3.32 -17.80 -19.91
C GLN A 231 -1.94 -17.35 -20.42
N GLN A 232 -1.64 -16.04 -20.36
CA GLN A 232 -0.32 -15.53 -20.70
C GLN A 232 0.74 -16.00 -19.71
N CYS A 233 0.44 -15.98 -18.41
CA CYS A 233 1.32 -16.55 -17.40
C CYS A 233 1.57 -18.05 -17.61
N ASP A 234 0.52 -18.84 -17.82
CA ASP A 234 0.64 -20.28 -18.07
C ASP A 234 1.47 -20.57 -19.32
N SER A 235 1.26 -19.82 -20.40
CA SER A 235 1.99 -19.98 -21.66
C SER A 235 3.47 -19.65 -21.49
N TYR A 236 3.79 -18.51 -20.86
CA TYR A 236 5.17 -18.10 -20.61
C TYR A 236 5.90 -19.10 -19.71
N LEU A 237 5.31 -19.46 -18.56
CA LEU A 237 5.91 -20.39 -17.61
C LEU A 237 6.07 -21.78 -18.21
N SER A 238 5.08 -22.26 -18.97
CA SER A 238 5.19 -23.53 -19.70
C SER A 238 6.36 -23.53 -20.67
N ASN A 239 6.55 -22.46 -21.43
CA ASN A 239 7.66 -22.36 -22.36
C ASN A 239 9.00 -22.34 -21.61
N VAL A 240 9.11 -21.59 -20.51
CA VAL A 240 10.35 -21.51 -19.73
C VAL A 240 10.70 -22.85 -19.05
N ILE A 241 9.70 -23.56 -18.52
CA ILE A 241 9.92 -24.78 -17.73
C ILE A 241 10.06 -26.03 -18.61
N LEU A 242 9.31 -26.11 -19.70
CA LEU A 242 9.20 -27.33 -20.53
C LEU A 242 10.07 -27.30 -21.79
N SER A 243 10.66 -26.17 -22.16
CA SER A 243 11.54 -26.11 -23.34
C SER A 243 12.92 -26.67 -23.01
N ASP A 244 13.40 -27.60 -23.82
CA ASP A 244 14.75 -28.18 -23.74
C ASP A 244 15.86 -27.19 -24.17
N ASP A 245 15.49 -26.03 -24.72
CA ASP A 245 16.42 -25.00 -25.17
C ASP A 245 16.83 -24.11 -23.99
N LYS A 246 18.01 -24.40 -23.43
CA LYS A 246 18.52 -23.90 -22.14
C LYS A 246 19.04 -22.46 -22.19
N GLY A 247 18.24 -21.53 -22.69
CA GLY A 247 18.42 -20.13 -22.30
C GLY A 247 18.11 -20.00 -20.81
N VAL A 248 19.02 -19.45 -20.02
CA VAL A 248 18.69 -19.09 -18.62
C VAL A 248 17.58 -18.04 -18.70
N PRO A 249 16.38 -18.32 -18.15
CA PRO A 249 15.30 -17.35 -18.20
C PRO A 249 15.70 -16.08 -17.43
N GLU A 250 15.26 -14.92 -17.92
CA GLU A 250 15.43 -13.66 -17.21
C GLU A 250 14.68 -13.75 -15.87
N GLU A 251 15.43 -13.88 -14.78
CA GLU A 251 14.92 -14.16 -13.44
C GLU A 251 13.84 -13.14 -13.02
N GLY A 252 14.06 -11.86 -13.28
CA GLY A 252 13.10 -10.80 -12.98
C GLY A 252 11.74 -11.02 -13.66
N ARG A 253 11.72 -11.38 -14.95
CA ARG A 253 10.47 -11.71 -15.65
C ARG A 253 9.83 -12.96 -15.07
N LEU A 254 10.61 -14.02 -14.82
CA LEU A 254 10.08 -15.26 -14.24
C LEU A 254 9.36 -14.99 -12.91
N ILE A 255 9.97 -14.18 -12.04
CA ILE A 255 9.36 -13.75 -10.78
C ILE A 255 8.06 -12.98 -11.03
N SER A 256 8.05 -12.01 -11.93
CA SER A 256 6.85 -11.22 -12.25
C SER A 256 5.69 -12.07 -12.74
N TYR A 257 5.95 -13.02 -13.66
CA TYR A 257 4.93 -13.92 -14.18
C TYR A 257 4.40 -14.88 -13.11
N LEU A 258 5.29 -15.46 -12.31
CA LEU A 258 4.93 -16.38 -11.24
C LEU A 258 4.11 -15.67 -10.15
N PHE A 259 4.54 -14.48 -9.76
CA PHE A 259 3.87 -13.68 -8.75
C PHE A 259 2.49 -13.21 -9.22
N THR A 260 2.39 -12.69 -10.46
CA THR A 260 1.11 -12.31 -11.09
C THR A 260 0.13 -13.49 -11.11
N LEU A 261 0.62 -14.67 -11.50
CA LEU A 261 -0.18 -15.90 -11.49
C LEU A 261 -0.66 -16.25 -10.08
N GLY A 262 0.21 -16.15 -9.08
CA GLY A 262 -0.11 -16.41 -7.68
C GLY A 262 -1.20 -15.48 -7.14
N GLU A 263 -1.12 -14.19 -7.44
CA GLU A 263 -2.11 -13.19 -7.03
C GLU A 263 -3.48 -13.42 -7.69
N ILE A 264 -3.52 -13.75 -8.99
CA ILE A 264 -4.78 -14.12 -9.68
C ILE A 264 -5.38 -15.39 -9.07
N ALA A 265 -4.52 -16.37 -8.73
CA ALA A 265 -4.96 -17.61 -8.10
C ALA A 265 -5.62 -17.41 -6.73
N GLN A 266 -5.18 -16.40 -5.97
CA GLN A 266 -5.84 -16.03 -4.71
C GLN A 266 -7.20 -15.38 -4.92
N LEU A 267 -7.36 -14.57 -5.99
CA LEU A 267 -8.64 -13.94 -6.31
C LEU A 267 -9.69 -14.91 -6.88
N CYS A 268 -9.27 -15.90 -7.67
CA CYS A 268 -10.15 -16.81 -8.40
C CYS A 268 -9.68 -18.28 -8.32
N PRO A 269 -9.60 -18.88 -7.12
CA PRO A 269 -9.01 -20.21 -6.93
C PRO A 269 -9.70 -21.30 -7.75
N ASP A 270 -11.04 -21.24 -7.87
CA ASP A 270 -11.83 -22.24 -8.60
C ASP A 270 -11.61 -22.24 -10.12
N LYS A 271 -10.93 -21.21 -10.65
CA LYS A 271 -10.72 -21.01 -12.09
C LYS A 271 -9.30 -21.33 -12.55
N ILE A 272 -8.46 -21.83 -11.65
CA ILE A 272 -7.07 -22.14 -11.95
C ILE A 272 -6.96 -23.52 -12.61
N PRO A 273 -6.41 -23.62 -13.83
CA PRO A 273 -6.19 -24.91 -14.48
C PRO A 273 -5.28 -25.80 -13.64
N LYS A 274 -5.60 -27.10 -13.53
CA LYS A 274 -4.78 -28.09 -12.82
C LYS A 274 -3.30 -28.09 -13.25
N ARG A 275 -3.05 -27.79 -14.52
CA ARG A 275 -1.71 -27.67 -15.10
C ARG A 275 -0.84 -26.62 -14.39
N VAL A 276 -1.42 -25.48 -14.03
CA VAL A 276 -0.71 -24.40 -13.34
C VAL A 276 -0.12 -24.90 -12.01
N TYR A 277 -0.89 -25.68 -11.25
CA TYR A 277 -0.39 -26.29 -10.01
C TYR A 277 0.80 -27.21 -10.27
N MET A 278 0.75 -28.04 -11.32
CA MET A 278 1.85 -28.93 -11.67
C MET A 278 3.11 -28.15 -12.10
N LEU A 279 2.97 -27.04 -12.83
CA LEU A 279 4.08 -26.18 -13.22
C LEU A 279 4.77 -25.56 -11.99
N VAL A 280 4.00 -25.00 -11.07
CA VAL A 280 4.54 -24.43 -9.82
C VAL A 280 5.20 -25.51 -8.97
N GLN A 281 4.60 -26.70 -8.85
CA GLN A 281 5.21 -27.83 -8.15
C GLN A 281 6.52 -28.27 -8.80
N SER A 282 6.59 -28.30 -10.14
CA SER A 282 7.81 -28.65 -10.87
C SER A 282 8.93 -27.65 -10.64
N LEU A 283 8.62 -26.35 -10.54
CA LEU A 283 9.60 -25.31 -10.19
C LEU A 283 10.17 -25.53 -8.79
N VAL A 284 9.30 -25.77 -7.80
CA VAL A 284 9.71 -25.98 -6.40
C VAL A 284 10.47 -27.31 -6.22
N ALA A 285 10.08 -28.35 -6.95
CA ALA A 285 10.68 -29.67 -6.89
C ALA A 285 11.97 -29.80 -7.72
N SER A 286 12.29 -28.82 -8.56
CA SER A 286 13.50 -28.84 -9.39
C SER A 286 14.74 -28.77 -8.49
N PRO A 287 15.67 -29.75 -8.56
CA PRO A 287 16.86 -29.79 -7.71
C PRO A 287 17.91 -28.69 -8.01
N ALA A 288 17.58 -27.69 -8.84
CA ALA A 288 18.49 -26.65 -9.32
C ALA A 288 18.53 -25.36 -8.46
N ILE A 289 17.95 -25.36 -7.25
CA ILE A 289 18.21 -24.32 -6.23
C ILE A 289 19.00 -24.94 -5.07
N SER A 290 20.09 -25.64 -5.40
CA SER A 290 21.17 -25.88 -4.45
C SER A 290 22.08 -24.66 -4.46
N SER A 291 21.94 -23.80 -3.45
CA SER A 291 22.82 -22.65 -3.20
C SER A 291 24.29 -23.07 -3.18
N PRO A 292 25.23 -22.24 -3.66
CA PRO A 292 26.61 -22.29 -3.16
C PRO A 292 26.67 -21.87 -1.69
#